data_AF-A0ABD0P5W9-F1
#
_entry.id   AF-A0ABD0P5W9-F1
#
_cell.length_a   1.000
_cell.length_b   1.000
_cell.length_c   1.000
_cell.angle_alpha   90.00
_cell.angle_beta   90.00
_cell.angle_gamma   90.00
#
_symmetry.space_group_name_H-M   'P 1'
#
loop_
_entity.id
_entity.type
_entity.pdbx_description
1 polymer ?
#
loop_
_entity_poly.entity_id
_entity_poly.type
_entity_poly.pdbx_seq_one_letter_code
_entity_poly.pdbx_strand_id
1 'polypeptide(L)'
;MCPDEFWSNADKNQCVPKEVEFLSYEDPLGISLTTASLLGTCICGLVMIVFALHRNTPIVRANNSELSFLLLVSLKLCFLCVLLFIGQPQLWTCQLRHAVFGISFVLCISSILVKTMVVIAVFKSSRPEGKGAMKWFGAAQQRCTVLVLTALQVVICAVWLSTASPTPHKNIQYIRSKIVYECAIGSVAGFSMLLGYIGLLAAISFLLAFLARNLPDNFNEAKFITFSMLIFCAVWIAFVPAYVSSPGKYAVAVEIFAILASSFGLLVAIFAPKCYIILLHPERNTKNAIMGRETQKK
;
A
#
# COMPACT_ATOMS: atom_id res chain seq x y z
N MET A 1 -44.89 8.21 17.85
CA MET A 1 -43.70 8.28 16.97
C MET A 1 -42.48 8.04 17.83
N CYS A 2 -41.56 7.17 17.42
CA CYS A 2 -40.30 6.95 18.12
C CYS A 2 -39.30 8.06 17.76
N PRO A 3 -38.39 8.47 18.68
CA PRO A 3 -37.27 9.35 18.35
C PRO A 3 -36.37 8.73 17.28
N ASP A 4 -35.59 9.54 16.57
CA ASP A 4 -34.78 9.09 15.41
C ASP A 4 -33.82 7.93 15.70
N GLU A 5 -33.38 7.77 16.95
CA GLU A 5 -32.49 6.70 17.40
C GLU A 5 -33.21 5.36 17.69
N PHE A 6 -34.55 5.35 17.64
CA PHE A 6 -35.37 4.21 18.01
C PHE A 6 -36.35 3.82 16.90
N TRP A 7 -36.69 2.54 16.85
CA TRP A 7 -37.68 1.95 15.96
C TRP A 7 -38.79 1.30 16.77
N SER A 8 -39.99 1.22 16.20
CA SER A 8 -41.11 0.56 16.87
C SER A 8 -40.89 -0.96 16.91
N ASN A 9 -41.02 -1.60 18.08
CA ASN A 9 -41.10 -3.06 18.21
C ASN A 9 -42.18 -3.63 17.26
N ALA A 10 -42.07 -4.91 16.88
CA ALA A 10 -43.06 -5.67 16.12
C ALA A 10 -44.49 -5.51 16.67
N ASP A 11 -44.65 -5.50 17.99
CA ASP A 11 -45.94 -5.31 18.67
C ASP A 11 -46.41 -3.84 18.72
N LYS A 12 -45.61 -2.92 18.19
CA LYS A 12 -45.84 -1.46 18.15
C LYS A 12 -46.12 -0.79 19.50
N ASN A 13 -45.66 -1.42 20.57
CA ASN A 13 -45.89 -0.99 21.96
C ASN A 13 -44.70 -0.24 22.57
N GLN A 14 -43.49 -0.41 22.01
CA GLN A 14 -42.26 0.14 22.55
C GLN A 14 -41.32 0.60 21.44
N CYS A 15 -40.47 1.57 21.77
CA CYS A 15 -39.41 2.04 20.90
C CYS A 15 -38.10 1.33 21.29
N VAL A 16 -37.60 0.46 20.41
CA VAL A 16 -36.34 -0.27 20.57
C VAL A 16 -35.20 0.48 19.85
N PRO A 17 -33.98 0.53 20.40
CA PRO A 17 -32.85 1.19 19.73
C PRO A 17 -32.57 0.51 18.38
N LYS A 18 -32.35 1.30 17.33
CA LYS A 18 -31.97 0.77 16.01
C LYS A 18 -30.59 0.08 16.08
N GLU A 19 -30.41 -1.02 15.34
CA GLU A 19 -29.13 -1.74 15.29
C GLU A 19 -28.02 -0.87 14.73
N VAL A 20 -26.85 -0.94 15.35
CA VAL A 20 -25.65 -0.22 14.95
C VAL A 20 -24.83 -1.05 13.97
N GLU A 21 -24.69 -0.62 12.72
CA GLU A 21 -23.85 -1.32 11.73
C GLU A 21 -22.48 -0.64 11.59
N PHE A 22 -21.43 -1.44 11.83
CA PHE A 22 -20.03 -1.16 11.51
C PHE A 22 -19.37 -2.48 11.07
N LEU A 23 -18.15 -2.42 10.53
CA LEU A 23 -17.39 -3.63 10.22
C LEU A 23 -16.79 -4.20 11.52
N SER A 24 -17.46 -5.18 12.12
CA SER A 24 -17.06 -5.74 13.41
C SER A 24 -15.96 -6.78 13.27
N TYR A 25 -15.10 -6.92 14.30
CA TYR A 25 -14.16 -8.04 14.41
C TYR A 25 -14.85 -9.40 14.57
N GLU A 26 -16.13 -9.40 14.90
CA GLU A 26 -16.94 -10.61 15.08
C GLU A 26 -17.65 -11.02 13.79
N ASP A 27 -17.73 -10.13 12.79
CA ASP A 27 -18.34 -10.45 11.50
C ASP A 27 -17.41 -11.34 10.68
N PRO A 28 -17.92 -12.33 9.91
CA PRO A 28 -17.08 -13.17 9.04
C PRO A 28 -16.18 -12.37 8.08
N LEU A 29 -16.71 -11.24 7.57
CA LEU A 29 -15.93 -10.31 6.75
C LEU A 29 -14.83 -9.62 7.56
N GLY A 30 -15.11 -9.13 8.76
CA GLY A 30 -14.09 -8.51 9.61
C GLY A 30 -13.02 -9.49 10.06
N ILE A 31 -13.40 -10.73 10.40
CA ILE A 31 -12.46 -11.81 10.77
C ILE A 31 -11.53 -12.13 9.60
N SER A 32 -12.07 -12.32 8.40
CA SER A 32 -11.27 -12.66 7.22
C SER A 32 -10.30 -11.54 6.84
N LEU A 33 -10.74 -10.29 6.85
CA LEU A 33 -9.89 -9.13 6.55
C LEU A 33 -8.80 -8.91 7.61
N THR A 34 -9.14 -9.08 8.89
CA THR A 34 -8.18 -9.01 10.00
C THR A 34 -7.12 -10.11 9.87
N THR A 35 -7.56 -11.34 9.60
CA THR A 35 -6.66 -12.49 9.41
C THR A 35 -5.70 -12.25 8.25
N ALA A 36 -6.21 -11.75 7.11
CA ALA A 36 -5.38 -11.43 5.95
C ALA A 36 -4.37 -10.32 6.24
N SER A 37 -4.77 -9.27 6.97
CA SER A 37 -3.89 -8.18 7.42
C SER A 37 -2.76 -8.70 8.33
N LEU A 38 -3.09 -9.51 9.34
CA LEU A 38 -2.10 -10.10 10.24
C LEU A 38 -1.16 -11.06 9.52
N LEU A 39 -1.69 -11.90 8.63
CA LEU A 39 -0.89 -12.79 7.81
C LEU A 39 0.10 -12.02 6.92
N GLY A 40 -0.37 -10.98 6.23
CA GLY A 40 0.48 -10.10 5.42
C GLY A 40 1.58 -9.43 6.24
N THR A 41 1.24 -8.93 7.43
CA THR A 41 2.18 -8.34 8.39
C THR A 41 3.26 -9.36 8.80
N CYS A 42 2.87 -10.58 9.13
CA CYS A 42 3.78 -11.67 9.50
C CYS A 42 4.71 -12.04 8.34
N ILE A 43 4.17 -12.21 7.12
CA ILE A 43 4.97 -12.52 5.92
C ILE A 43 5.97 -11.39 5.64
N CYS A 44 5.56 -10.12 5.72
CA CYS A 44 6.49 -8.99 5.61
C CYS A 44 7.61 -9.04 6.65
N GLY A 45 7.28 -9.37 7.90
CA GLY A 45 8.26 -9.56 8.97
C GLY A 45 9.26 -10.69 8.66
N LEU A 46 8.78 -11.83 8.20
CA LEU A 46 9.62 -12.96 7.81
C LEU A 46 10.55 -12.61 6.65
N VAL A 47 10.04 -11.97 5.59
CA VAL A 47 10.85 -11.50 4.46
C VAL A 47 11.91 -10.50 4.92
N MET A 48 11.57 -9.60 5.82
CA MET A 48 12.51 -8.63 6.40
C MET A 48 13.62 -9.33 7.19
N ILE A 49 13.29 -10.36 7.99
CA ILE A 49 14.27 -11.17 8.71
C ILE A 49 15.19 -11.90 7.73
N VAL A 50 14.65 -12.56 6.70
CA VAL A 50 15.44 -13.25 5.67
C VAL A 50 16.42 -12.30 4.99
N PHE A 51 15.97 -11.10 4.61
CA PHE A 51 16.82 -10.07 3.99
C PHE A 51 17.88 -9.52 4.95
N ALA A 52 17.56 -9.41 6.25
CA ALA A 52 18.52 -8.99 7.26
C ALA A 52 19.62 -10.03 7.50
N LEU A 53 19.24 -11.30 7.63
CA LEU A 53 20.19 -12.42 7.79
C LEU A 53 21.10 -12.57 6.56
N HIS A 54 20.53 -12.40 5.35
CA HIS A 54 21.25 -12.52 4.09
C HIS A 54 21.73 -11.17 3.53
N ARG A 55 21.87 -10.14 4.36
CA ARG A 55 22.20 -8.77 3.93
C ARG A 55 23.53 -8.68 3.16
N ASN A 56 24.48 -9.54 3.48
CA ASN A 56 25.79 -9.60 2.83
C ASN A 56 25.78 -10.33 1.48
N THR A 57 24.67 -10.96 1.11
CA THR A 57 24.59 -11.70 -0.15
C THR A 57 24.55 -10.76 -1.37
N PRO A 58 25.16 -11.16 -2.50
CA PRO A 58 25.19 -10.36 -3.71
C PRO A 58 23.80 -9.91 -4.20
N ILE A 59 22.76 -10.75 -4.05
CA ILE A 59 21.38 -10.38 -4.44
C ILE A 59 20.86 -9.21 -3.61
N VAL A 60 20.95 -9.28 -2.27
CA VAL A 60 20.41 -8.22 -1.39
C VAL A 60 21.20 -6.92 -1.54
N ARG A 61 22.52 -7.01 -1.73
CA ARG A 61 23.39 -5.86 -1.89
C ARG A 61 23.23 -5.17 -3.25
N ALA A 62 23.05 -5.92 -4.33
CA ALA A 62 22.78 -5.38 -5.66
C ALA A 62 21.41 -4.68 -5.72
N ASN A 63 20.46 -5.11 -4.89
CA ASN A 63 19.09 -4.63 -4.90
C ASN A 63 18.84 -3.39 -4.03
N ASN A 64 19.85 -2.56 -3.81
CA ASN A 64 19.80 -1.38 -2.95
C ASN A 64 19.05 -1.67 -1.63
N SER A 65 19.73 -2.41 -0.74
CA SER A 65 19.12 -2.98 0.47
C SER A 65 18.25 -2.00 1.25
N GLU A 66 18.61 -0.72 1.31
CA GLU A 66 17.87 0.31 2.06
C GLU A 66 16.47 0.57 1.51
N LEU A 67 16.34 0.77 0.19
CA LEU A 67 15.02 0.97 -0.45
C LEU A 67 14.14 -0.28 -0.33
N SER A 68 14.76 -1.46 -0.39
CA SER A 68 14.04 -2.73 -0.21
C SER A 68 13.55 -2.91 1.23
N PHE A 69 14.34 -2.54 2.25
CA PHE A 69 13.89 -2.50 3.65
C PHE A 69 12.80 -1.47 3.87
N LEU A 70 12.96 -0.26 3.32
CA LEU A 70 11.97 0.80 3.42
C LEU A 70 10.63 0.34 2.81
N LEU A 71 10.66 -0.29 1.64
CA LEU A 71 9.48 -0.86 0.99
C LEU A 71 8.80 -1.95 1.85
N LEU A 72 9.58 -2.84 2.50
CA LEU A 72 9.02 -3.84 3.42
C LEU A 72 8.39 -3.22 4.66
N VAL A 73 9.01 -2.17 5.22
CA VAL A 73 8.44 -1.41 6.34
C VAL A 73 7.13 -0.74 5.91
N SER A 74 7.09 -0.09 4.73
CA SER A 74 5.86 0.52 4.24
C SER A 74 4.76 -0.50 3.99
N LEU A 75 5.08 -1.67 3.42
CA LEU A 75 4.09 -2.75 3.22
C LEU A 75 3.56 -3.27 4.55
N LYS A 76 4.42 -3.44 5.56
CA LYS A 76 3.98 -3.79 6.92
C LYS A 76 3.02 -2.75 7.48
N LEU A 77 3.30 -1.46 7.30
CA LEU A 77 2.41 -0.38 7.71
C LEU A 77 1.08 -0.40 6.93
N CYS A 78 1.09 -0.68 5.62
CA CYS A 78 -0.12 -0.85 4.82
C CYS A 78 -0.98 -2.03 5.31
N PHE A 79 -0.37 -3.15 5.70
CA PHE A 79 -1.12 -4.26 6.28
C PHE A 79 -1.71 -3.87 7.64
N LEU A 80 -0.93 -3.23 8.51
CA LEU A 80 -1.38 -2.81 9.84
C LEU A 80 -2.45 -1.70 9.78
N CYS A 81 -2.41 -0.80 8.80
CA CYS A 81 -3.36 0.30 8.72
C CYS A 81 -4.80 -0.19 8.51
N VAL A 82 -4.98 -1.37 7.90
CA VAL A 82 -6.28 -2.03 7.76
C VAL A 82 -6.99 -2.22 9.10
N LEU A 83 -6.24 -2.47 10.19
CA LEU A 83 -6.82 -2.66 11.52
C LEU A 83 -7.51 -1.39 12.03
N LEU A 84 -7.12 -0.19 11.56
CA LEU A 84 -7.78 1.07 11.92
C LEU A 84 -9.15 1.25 11.26
N PHE A 85 -9.45 0.47 10.22
CA PHE A 85 -10.73 0.50 9.51
C PHE A 85 -11.75 -0.49 10.10
N ILE A 86 -11.33 -1.43 10.94
CA ILE A 86 -12.16 -2.48 11.54
C ILE A 86 -12.46 -2.12 12.99
N GLY A 87 -13.68 -2.41 13.45
CA GLY A 87 -14.14 -2.15 14.81
C GLY A 87 -14.95 -0.88 14.95
N GLN A 88 -15.26 -0.53 16.21
CA GLN A 88 -16.14 0.59 16.51
C GLN A 88 -15.45 1.93 16.17
N PRO A 89 -16.07 2.84 15.39
CA PRO A 89 -15.48 4.10 15.03
C PRO A 89 -15.35 5.01 16.26
N GLN A 90 -14.10 5.26 16.64
CA GLN A 90 -13.70 6.23 17.66
C GLN A 90 -13.20 7.49 16.95
N LEU A 91 -13.21 8.63 17.64
CA LEU A 91 -12.74 9.89 17.06
C LEU A 91 -11.32 9.75 16.48
N TRP A 92 -10.42 9.13 17.24
CA TRP A 92 -9.02 8.99 16.84
C TRP A 92 -8.83 7.98 15.71
N THR A 93 -9.58 6.87 15.69
CA THR A 93 -9.49 5.89 14.60
C THR A 93 -10.03 6.47 13.29
N CYS A 94 -11.10 7.27 13.35
CA CYS A 94 -11.63 7.99 12.20
C CYS A 94 -10.62 8.97 11.59
N GLN A 95 -9.89 9.71 12.43
CA GLN A 95 -8.86 10.66 11.98
C GLN A 95 -7.64 9.94 11.39
N LEU A 96 -7.18 8.89 12.07
CA LEU A 96 -5.92 8.23 11.72
C LEU A 96 -6.05 7.29 10.52
N ARG A 97 -7.20 6.64 10.29
CA ARG A 97 -7.30 5.57 9.28
C ARG A 97 -6.86 6.01 7.88
N HIS A 98 -7.39 7.13 7.36
CA HIS A 98 -7.04 7.60 6.02
C HIS A 98 -5.66 8.26 5.99
N ALA A 99 -5.24 8.90 7.08
CA ALA A 99 -3.92 9.52 7.18
C ALA A 99 -2.81 8.45 7.16
N VAL A 100 -2.93 7.42 7.99
CA VAL A 100 -1.99 6.29 8.04
C VAL A 100 -2.02 5.50 6.74
N PHE A 101 -3.21 5.26 6.17
CA PHE A 101 -3.35 4.67 4.83
C PHE A 101 -2.57 5.47 3.79
N GLY A 102 -2.86 6.77 3.65
CA GLY A 102 -2.26 7.62 2.62
C GLY A 102 -0.74 7.74 2.75
N ILE A 103 -0.25 7.97 3.97
CA ILE A 103 1.19 8.08 4.25
C ILE A 103 1.90 6.75 3.94
N SER A 104 1.33 5.61 4.36
CA SER A 104 1.94 4.29 4.12
C SER A 104 1.99 3.95 2.63
N PHE A 105 0.92 4.26 1.89
CA PHE A 105 0.85 4.04 0.44
C PHE A 105 1.81 4.94 -0.33
N VAL A 106 1.90 6.22 0.00
CA VAL A 106 2.86 7.13 -0.63
C VAL A 106 4.29 6.69 -0.34
N LEU A 107 4.60 6.27 0.88
CA LEU A 107 5.92 5.75 1.22
C LEU A 107 6.27 4.51 0.38
N CYS A 108 5.29 3.62 0.16
CA CYS A 108 5.44 2.43 -0.68
C CYS A 108 5.68 2.79 -2.15
N ILE A 109 4.81 3.62 -2.74
CA ILE A 109 4.88 3.99 -4.17
C ILE A 109 6.13 4.84 -4.45
N SER A 110 6.46 5.80 -3.58
CA SER A 110 7.68 6.62 -3.72
C SER A 110 8.94 5.76 -3.68
N SER A 111 8.97 4.71 -2.85
CA SER A 111 10.08 3.75 -2.81
C SER A 111 10.19 2.95 -4.10
N ILE A 112 9.07 2.51 -4.67
CA ILE A 112 9.05 1.82 -5.98
C ILE A 112 9.48 2.77 -7.10
N LEU A 113 9.01 4.01 -7.07
CA LEU A 113 9.36 5.05 -8.04
C LEU A 113 10.88 5.29 -8.03
N VAL A 114 11.45 5.56 -6.85
CA VAL A 114 12.89 5.79 -6.70
C VAL A 114 13.68 4.54 -7.09
N LYS A 115 13.21 3.34 -6.73
CA LYS A 115 13.83 2.08 -7.15
C LYS A 115 13.85 1.94 -8.67
N THR A 116 12.75 2.28 -9.33
CA THR A 116 12.65 2.28 -10.80
C THR A 116 13.59 3.30 -11.43
N MET A 117 13.69 4.51 -10.86
CA MET A 117 14.65 5.53 -11.29
C MET A 117 16.09 5.04 -11.19
N VAL A 118 16.44 4.32 -10.11
CA VAL A 118 17.77 3.70 -9.95
C VAL A 118 18.03 2.69 -11.06
N VAL A 119 17.08 1.79 -11.34
CA VAL A 119 17.22 0.78 -12.42
C VAL A 119 17.45 1.47 -13.77
N ILE A 120 16.67 2.51 -14.08
CA ILE A 120 16.84 3.29 -15.32
C ILE A 120 18.19 4.01 -15.35
N ALA A 121 18.62 4.61 -14.23
CA ALA A 121 19.88 5.35 -14.13
C ALA A 121 21.10 4.43 -14.31
N VAL A 122 21.09 3.25 -13.68
CA VAL A 122 22.13 2.22 -13.86
C VAL A 122 22.23 1.83 -15.33
N PHE A 123 21.09 1.53 -15.97
CA PHE A 123 21.09 1.15 -17.37
C PHE A 123 21.60 2.26 -18.31
N LYS A 124 21.16 3.50 -18.09
CA LYS A 124 21.64 4.66 -18.86
C LYS A 124 23.15 4.88 -18.67
N SER A 125 23.68 4.66 -17.47
CA SER A 125 25.11 4.80 -17.20
C SER A 125 25.98 3.71 -17.82
N SER A 126 25.41 2.53 -18.07
CA SER A 126 26.08 1.44 -18.81
C SER A 126 26.22 1.72 -20.31
N ARG A 127 25.52 2.72 -20.86
CA ARG A 127 25.69 3.17 -22.25
C ARG A 127 26.79 4.23 -22.35
N PRO A 128 27.58 4.24 -23.45
CA PRO A 128 28.72 5.14 -23.61
C PRO A 128 28.37 6.64 -23.52
N GLU A 129 27.13 7.03 -23.82
CA GLU A 129 26.62 8.41 -23.72
C GLU A 129 26.25 8.87 -22.28
N GLY A 130 26.27 7.98 -21.28
CA GLY A 130 25.63 8.19 -19.98
C GLY A 130 26.54 8.26 -18.74
N LYS A 131 27.86 8.45 -18.91
CA LYS A 131 28.87 8.38 -17.81
C LYS A 131 28.61 9.32 -16.61
N GLY A 132 27.70 10.30 -16.72
CA GLY A 132 27.33 11.22 -15.63
C GLY A 132 26.09 10.83 -14.79
N ALA A 133 25.20 9.96 -15.29
CA ALA A 133 23.88 9.75 -14.66
C ALA A 133 23.96 9.11 -13.25
N MET A 134 24.89 8.18 -13.04
CA MET A 134 25.04 7.50 -11.75
C MET A 134 25.78 8.33 -10.69
N LYS A 135 26.59 9.33 -11.10
CA LYS A 135 27.20 10.29 -10.16
C LYS A 135 26.18 11.24 -9.56
N TRP A 136 25.09 11.51 -10.26
CA TRP A 136 24.05 12.42 -9.76
C TRP A 136 23.16 11.73 -8.73
N PHE A 137 22.63 10.53 -9.00
CA PHE A 137 21.58 9.89 -8.18
C PHE A 137 22.10 8.95 -7.07
N GLY A 138 22.81 9.52 -6.09
CA GLY A 138 23.35 8.79 -4.92
C GLY A 138 22.31 8.34 -3.89
N ALA A 139 22.73 7.51 -2.92
CA ALA A 139 21.84 6.97 -1.86
C ALA A 139 21.19 8.07 -1.00
N ALA A 140 21.91 9.16 -0.72
CA ALA A 140 21.36 10.31 0.00
C ALA A 140 20.22 10.99 -0.79
N GLN A 141 20.38 11.15 -2.11
CA GLN A 141 19.34 11.73 -2.97
C GLN A 141 18.12 10.82 -3.08
N GLN A 142 18.31 9.51 -3.14
CA GLN A 142 17.22 8.53 -3.13
C GLN A 142 16.37 8.64 -1.86
N ARG A 143 17.03 8.66 -0.68
CA ARG A 143 16.35 8.86 0.61
C ARG A 143 15.63 10.20 0.67
N CYS A 144 16.30 11.28 0.27
CA CYS A 144 15.73 12.61 0.24
C CYS A 144 14.48 12.66 -0.66
N THR A 145 14.52 12.04 -1.83
CA THR A 145 13.39 11.97 -2.76
C THR A 145 12.20 11.26 -2.13
N VAL A 146 12.40 10.09 -1.51
CA VAL A 146 11.33 9.35 -0.81
C VAL A 146 10.73 10.19 0.32
N LEU A 147 11.58 10.82 1.13
CA LEU A 147 11.15 11.65 2.26
C LEU A 147 10.36 12.87 1.81
N VAL A 148 10.80 13.58 0.78
CA VAL A 148 10.11 14.76 0.24
C VAL A 148 8.74 14.38 -0.30
N LEU A 149 8.64 13.31 -1.11
CA LEU A 149 7.36 12.84 -1.64
C LEU A 149 6.40 12.41 -0.50
N THR A 150 6.92 11.73 0.51
CA THR A 150 6.11 11.33 1.66
C THR A 150 5.70 12.52 2.53
N ALA A 151 6.58 13.50 2.72
CA ALA A 151 6.30 14.72 3.48
C ALA A 151 5.18 15.54 2.85
N LEU A 152 5.11 15.61 1.51
CA LEU A 152 3.98 16.23 0.82
C LEU A 152 2.64 15.58 1.20
N GLN A 153 2.60 14.25 1.28
CA GLN A 153 1.39 13.54 1.72
C GLN A 153 1.05 13.83 3.20
N VAL A 154 2.07 13.92 4.07
CA VAL A 154 1.86 14.30 5.48
C VAL A 154 1.24 15.69 5.57
N VAL A 155 1.70 16.65 4.77
CA VAL A 155 1.12 18.00 4.72
C VAL A 155 -0.32 17.97 4.23
N ILE A 156 -0.62 17.20 3.17
CA ILE A 156 -2.01 17.03 2.67
C ILE A 156 -2.91 16.49 3.79
N CYS A 157 -2.46 15.43 4.49
CA CYS A 157 -3.18 14.86 5.63
C CYS A 157 -3.37 15.88 6.76
N ALA A 158 -2.34 16.64 7.13
CA ALA A 158 -2.40 17.62 8.20
C ALA A 158 -3.37 18.77 7.88
N VAL A 159 -3.31 19.31 6.65
CA VAL A 159 -4.24 20.34 6.18
C VAL A 159 -5.67 19.81 6.20
N TRP A 160 -5.91 18.60 5.70
CA TRP A 160 -7.24 18.00 5.71
C TRP A 160 -7.76 17.78 7.13
N LEU A 161 -6.95 17.22 8.04
CA LEU A 161 -7.34 17.01 9.43
C LEU A 161 -7.60 18.32 10.19
N SER A 162 -6.84 19.38 9.90
CA SER A 162 -7.01 20.69 10.56
C SER A 162 -8.25 21.47 10.08
N THR A 163 -8.63 21.31 8.81
CA THR A 163 -9.73 22.08 8.20
C THR A 163 -11.06 21.35 8.26
N ALA A 164 -11.06 20.02 8.08
CA ALA A 164 -12.26 19.21 8.00
C ALA A 164 -11.96 17.77 8.45
N SER A 165 -11.60 17.64 9.73
CA SER A 165 -11.32 16.35 10.36
C SER A 165 -12.45 15.36 10.16
N PRO A 166 -12.17 14.09 9.77
CA PRO A 166 -13.14 13.02 9.84
C PRO A 166 -13.65 12.87 11.28
N THR A 167 -14.96 12.80 11.44
CA THR A 167 -15.61 12.63 12.74
C THR A 167 -16.56 11.44 12.69
N PRO A 168 -16.73 10.70 13.79
CA PRO A 168 -17.75 9.66 13.87
C PRO A 168 -19.12 10.30 13.64
N HIS A 169 -19.86 9.77 12.69
CA HIS A 169 -21.16 10.27 12.28
C HIS A 169 -22.17 9.13 12.33
N LYS A 170 -23.32 9.40 12.95
CA LYS A 170 -24.45 8.48 12.98
C LYS A 170 -25.29 8.74 11.75
N ASN A 171 -25.19 7.88 10.73
CA ASN A 171 -26.04 8.02 9.55
C ASN A 171 -27.38 7.30 9.81
N ILE A 172 -28.45 8.08 9.98
CA ILE A 172 -29.82 7.60 10.26
C ILE A 172 -30.65 7.51 8.96
N GLN A 173 -30.14 8.03 7.84
CA GLN A 173 -30.94 8.19 6.61
C GLN A 173 -30.83 7.04 5.60
N TYR A 174 -29.76 6.22 5.66
CA TYR A 174 -29.47 5.25 4.60
C TYR A 174 -30.32 3.97 4.67
N ILE A 175 -30.72 3.53 5.88
CA ILE A 175 -31.61 2.38 6.09
C ILE A 175 -32.58 2.71 7.24
N ARG A 176 -33.89 2.80 6.98
CA ARG A 176 -34.91 3.18 7.98
C ARG A 176 -34.86 2.35 9.29
N SER A 177 -34.32 1.13 9.24
CA SER A 177 -34.23 0.19 10.35
C SER A 177 -32.85 0.10 11.06
N LYS A 178 -31.80 0.80 10.60
CA LYS A 178 -30.43 0.66 11.15
C LYS A 178 -29.72 2.01 11.31
N ILE A 179 -28.91 2.17 12.35
CA ILE A 179 -28.00 3.31 12.55
C ILE A 179 -26.62 2.89 12.07
N VAL A 180 -26.14 3.42 10.94
CA VAL A 180 -24.78 3.11 10.48
C VAL A 180 -23.81 4.05 11.19
N TYR A 181 -22.89 3.49 11.98
CA TYR A 181 -21.81 4.26 12.60
C TYR A 181 -20.64 4.28 11.63
N GLU A 182 -20.45 5.43 10.99
CA GLU A 182 -19.40 5.61 9.99
C GLU A 182 -18.50 6.76 10.41
N CYS A 183 -17.25 6.76 9.96
CA CYS A 183 -16.48 7.99 10.01
C CYS A 183 -16.88 8.83 8.80
N ALA A 184 -17.60 9.91 9.04
CA ALA A 184 -17.83 10.90 8.00
C ALA A 184 -16.47 11.44 7.54
N ILE A 185 -16.27 11.46 6.23
CA ILE A 185 -15.01 11.87 5.59
C ILE A 185 -14.72 13.36 5.86
N GLY A 186 -15.72 14.14 6.26
CA GLY A 186 -15.61 15.56 6.60
C GLY A 186 -15.53 16.44 5.35
N SER A 187 -14.53 16.22 4.50
CA SER A 187 -14.35 16.93 3.23
C SER A 187 -14.07 15.97 2.09
N VAL A 188 -14.98 15.94 1.12
CA VAL A 188 -14.79 15.20 -0.15
C VAL A 188 -13.55 15.71 -0.87
N ALA A 189 -13.33 17.03 -0.90
CA ALA A 189 -12.17 17.63 -1.53
C ALA A 189 -10.85 17.15 -0.88
N GLY A 190 -10.80 17.06 0.45
CA GLY A 190 -9.62 16.56 1.18
C GLY A 190 -9.31 15.09 0.85
N PHE A 191 -10.33 14.24 0.85
CA PHE A 191 -10.19 12.84 0.47
C PHE A 191 -9.79 12.66 -0.99
N SER A 192 -10.41 13.41 -1.91
CA SER A 192 -10.03 13.42 -3.32
C SER A 192 -8.60 13.93 -3.55
N MET A 193 -8.13 14.90 -2.76
CA MET A 193 -6.74 15.38 -2.84
C MET A 193 -5.75 14.31 -2.38
N LEU A 194 -6.06 13.60 -1.27
CA LEU A 194 -5.24 12.48 -0.79
C LEU A 194 -5.15 11.36 -1.84
N LEU A 195 -6.29 10.89 -2.35
CA LEU A 195 -6.31 9.83 -3.37
C LEU A 195 -5.72 10.30 -4.70
N GLY A 196 -5.94 11.56 -5.08
CA GLY A 196 -5.41 12.16 -6.30
C GLY A 196 -3.89 12.21 -6.28
N TYR A 197 -3.27 12.57 -5.15
CA TYR A 197 -1.81 12.55 -5.02
C TYR A 197 -1.24 11.13 -5.12
N ILE A 198 -1.85 10.15 -4.43
CA ILE A 198 -1.48 8.73 -4.54
C ILE A 198 -1.59 8.25 -5.99
N GLY A 199 -2.70 8.57 -6.66
CA GLY A 199 -2.96 8.21 -8.06
C GLY A 199 -1.96 8.84 -9.03
N LEU A 200 -1.62 10.12 -8.85
CA LEU A 200 -0.60 10.79 -9.65
C LEU A 200 0.76 10.12 -9.49
N LEU A 201 1.16 9.84 -8.25
CA LEU A 201 2.44 9.17 -7.97
C LEU A 201 2.47 7.75 -8.54
N ALA A 202 1.36 7.02 -8.43
CA ALA A 202 1.21 5.69 -9.03
C ALA A 202 1.31 5.73 -10.55
N ALA A 203 0.68 6.70 -11.21
CA ALA A 203 0.74 6.86 -12.66
C ALA A 203 2.17 7.15 -13.15
N ILE A 204 2.89 8.06 -12.48
CA ILE A 204 4.30 8.37 -12.79
C ILE A 204 5.16 7.11 -12.58
N SER A 205 4.98 6.43 -11.45
CA SER A 205 5.71 5.19 -11.14
C SER A 205 5.44 4.09 -12.18
N PHE A 206 4.19 3.88 -12.56
CA PHE A 206 3.80 2.92 -13.59
C PHE A 206 4.40 3.27 -14.96
N LEU A 207 4.35 4.54 -15.38
CA LEU A 207 4.95 4.98 -16.64
C LEU A 207 6.45 4.69 -16.68
N LEU A 208 7.19 5.04 -15.63
CA LEU A 208 8.62 4.76 -15.56
C LEU A 208 8.91 3.25 -15.53
N ALA A 209 8.12 2.47 -14.77
CA ALA A 209 8.29 1.02 -14.70
C ALA A 209 8.06 0.39 -16.08
N PHE A 210 6.98 0.79 -16.76
CA PHE A 210 6.64 0.33 -18.10
C PHE A 210 7.74 0.64 -19.12
N LEU A 211 8.36 1.82 -19.05
CA LEU A 211 9.51 2.18 -19.88
C LEU A 211 10.74 1.30 -19.56
N ALA A 212 10.93 0.94 -18.29
CA ALA A 212 12.02 0.10 -17.84
C ALA A 212 11.84 -1.40 -18.17
N ARG A 213 10.63 -1.87 -18.52
CA ARG A 213 10.32 -3.31 -18.67
C ARG A 213 11.16 -4.05 -19.72
N ASN A 214 11.62 -3.32 -20.75
CA ASN A 214 12.41 -3.87 -21.85
C ASN A 214 13.92 -3.82 -21.60
N LEU A 215 14.35 -3.30 -20.44
CA LEU A 215 15.76 -3.23 -20.10
C LEU A 215 16.28 -4.64 -19.76
N PRO A 216 17.39 -5.10 -20.37
CA PRO A 216 18.06 -6.32 -19.97
C PRO A 216 18.73 -6.08 -18.61
N ASP A 217 17.99 -6.39 -17.54
CA ASP A 217 18.44 -6.30 -16.15
C ASP A 217 18.74 -7.70 -15.62
N ASN A 218 19.68 -7.82 -14.67
CA ASN A 218 20.29 -9.07 -14.21
C ASN A 218 19.30 -10.12 -13.66
N PHE A 219 18.03 -9.78 -13.43
CA PHE A 219 17.02 -10.71 -12.88
C PHE A 219 15.57 -10.46 -13.37
N ASN A 220 15.38 -9.84 -14.53
CA ASN A 220 14.03 -9.37 -14.94
C ASN A 220 13.36 -8.46 -13.89
N GLU A 221 14.14 -7.79 -13.03
CA GLU A 221 13.61 -7.01 -11.89
C GLU A 221 12.68 -5.90 -12.36
N ALA A 222 13.02 -5.19 -13.44
CA ALA A 222 12.15 -4.20 -14.05
C ALA A 222 10.79 -4.76 -14.47
N LYS A 223 10.73 -6.02 -14.93
CA LYS A 223 9.46 -6.68 -15.29
C LYS A 223 8.61 -6.97 -14.07
N PHE A 224 9.21 -7.45 -12.98
CA PHE A 224 8.49 -7.68 -11.71
C PHE A 224 7.96 -6.38 -11.12
N ILE A 225 8.73 -5.29 -11.15
CA ILE A 225 8.29 -3.96 -10.72
C ILE A 225 7.15 -3.43 -11.61
N THR A 226 7.24 -3.62 -12.93
CA THR A 226 6.16 -3.22 -13.85
C THR A 226 4.90 -4.00 -13.58
N PHE A 227 5.01 -5.32 -13.41
CA PHE A 227 3.88 -6.19 -13.10
C PHE A 227 3.22 -5.82 -11.78
N SER A 228 4.02 -5.51 -10.75
CA SER A 228 3.51 -5.10 -9.45
C SER A 228 2.77 -3.75 -9.52
N MET A 229 3.31 -2.78 -10.25
CA MET A 229 2.64 -1.49 -10.49
C MET A 229 1.38 -1.63 -11.35
N LEU A 230 1.34 -2.56 -12.30
CA LEU A 230 0.16 -2.86 -13.09
C LEU A 230 -0.98 -3.40 -12.22
N ILE A 231 -0.67 -4.38 -11.35
CA ILE A 231 -1.64 -4.91 -10.36
C ILE A 231 -2.15 -3.79 -9.47
N PHE A 232 -1.25 -2.96 -8.95
CA PHE A 232 -1.61 -1.82 -8.11
C PHE A 232 -2.61 -0.90 -8.82
N CYS A 233 -2.29 -0.43 -10.03
CA CYS A 233 -3.16 0.45 -10.80
C CYS A 233 -4.51 -0.20 -11.11
N ALA A 234 -4.53 -1.48 -11.51
CA ALA A 234 -5.77 -2.19 -11.81
C ALA A 234 -6.70 -2.29 -10.59
N VAL A 235 -6.16 -2.59 -9.42
CA VAL A 235 -6.91 -2.66 -8.15
C VAL A 235 -7.52 -1.30 -7.82
N TRP A 236 -6.76 -0.21 -7.91
CA TRP A 236 -7.24 1.13 -7.57
C TRP A 236 -8.21 1.72 -8.61
N ILE A 237 -8.07 1.36 -9.88
CA ILE A 237 -9.06 1.72 -10.91
C ILE A 237 -10.39 0.99 -10.64
N ALA A 238 -10.35 -0.30 -10.27
CA ALA A 238 -11.54 -1.07 -9.92
C ALA A 238 -12.17 -0.63 -8.59
N PHE A 239 -11.36 -0.13 -7.65
CA PHE A 239 -11.82 0.41 -6.36
C PHE A 239 -12.83 1.55 -6.53
N VAL A 240 -12.59 2.51 -7.43
CA VAL A 240 -13.45 3.70 -7.57
C VAL A 240 -14.93 3.35 -7.82
N PRO A 241 -15.30 2.58 -8.87
CA PRO A 241 -16.69 2.22 -9.09
C PRO A 241 -17.24 1.29 -8.00
N ALA A 242 -16.42 0.38 -7.45
CA ALA A 242 -16.84 -0.51 -6.39
C ALA A 242 -17.16 0.25 -5.08
N TYR A 243 -16.38 1.28 -4.76
CA TYR A 243 -16.57 2.13 -3.58
C TYR A 243 -17.84 2.98 -3.70
N VAL A 244 -18.06 3.60 -4.86
CA VAL A 244 -19.23 4.46 -5.11
C VAL A 244 -20.53 3.65 -5.16
N SER A 245 -20.46 2.40 -5.62
CA SER A 245 -21.63 1.51 -5.71
C SER A 245 -21.93 0.74 -4.42
N SER A 246 -20.97 0.67 -3.48
CA SER A 246 -21.13 -0.09 -2.24
C SER A 246 -21.75 0.75 -1.13
N PRO A 247 -22.81 0.26 -0.46
CA PRO A 247 -23.43 0.98 0.64
C PRO A 247 -22.67 0.74 1.95
N GLY A 248 -22.55 1.79 2.76
CA GLY A 248 -22.26 1.68 4.18
C GLY A 248 -20.91 1.00 4.52
N LYS A 249 -20.98 0.02 5.44
CA LYS A 249 -19.85 -0.85 5.84
C LYS A 249 -19.16 -1.60 4.69
N TYR A 250 -19.86 -1.85 3.58
CA TYR A 250 -19.27 -2.54 2.42
C TYR A 250 -18.32 -1.64 1.63
N ALA A 251 -18.53 -0.31 1.61
CA ALA A 251 -17.59 0.62 0.99
C ALA A 251 -16.23 0.59 1.71
N VAL A 252 -16.25 0.53 3.04
CA VAL A 252 -15.05 0.36 3.89
C VAL A 252 -14.38 -0.99 3.61
N ALA A 253 -15.15 -2.07 3.50
CA ALA A 253 -14.62 -3.39 3.16
C ALA A 253 -13.94 -3.42 1.78
N VAL A 254 -14.51 -2.73 0.78
CA VAL A 254 -13.92 -2.58 -0.55
C VAL A 254 -12.60 -1.80 -0.52
N GLU A 255 -12.51 -0.75 0.31
CA GLU A 255 -11.26 -0.01 0.54
C GLU A 255 -10.18 -0.91 1.16
N ILE A 256 -10.54 -1.67 2.21
CA ILE A 256 -9.63 -2.64 2.83
C ILE A 256 -9.18 -3.69 1.81
N PHE A 257 -10.10 -4.23 1.00
CA PHE A 257 -9.77 -5.21 -0.02
C PHE A 257 -8.77 -4.66 -1.03
N ALA A 258 -8.97 -3.42 -1.50
CA ALA A 258 -8.03 -2.75 -2.39
C ALA A 258 -6.65 -2.56 -1.73
N ILE A 259 -6.61 -2.19 -0.45
CA ILE A 259 -5.37 -2.05 0.32
C ILE A 259 -4.63 -3.38 0.42
N LEU A 260 -5.31 -4.45 0.82
CA LEU A 260 -4.73 -5.77 0.98
C LEU A 260 -4.27 -6.35 -0.36
N ALA A 261 -5.12 -6.32 -1.39
CA ALA A 261 -4.81 -6.87 -2.70
C ALA A 261 -3.59 -6.17 -3.33
N SER A 262 -3.53 -4.84 -3.26
CA SER A 262 -2.39 -4.08 -3.75
C SER A 262 -1.11 -4.36 -2.94
N SER A 263 -1.20 -4.46 -1.61
CA SER A 263 -0.05 -4.75 -0.75
C SER A 263 0.49 -6.17 -0.95
N PHE A 264 -0.38 -7.17 -1.04
CA PHE A 264 0.01 -8.55 -1.37
C PHE A 264 0.59 -8.65 -2.79
N GLY A 265 -0.02 -7.97 -3.77
CA GLY A 265 0.48 -7.92 -5.14
C GLY A 265 1.91 -7.38 -5.22
N LEU A 266 2.20 -6.28 -4.51
CA LEU A 266 3.53 -5.71 -4.41
C LEU A 266 4.51 -6.65 -3.69
N LEU A 267 4.11 -7.23 -2.55
CA LEU A 267 4.94 -8.15 -1.78
C LEU A 267 5.34 -9.37 -2.59
N VAL A 268 4.37 -10.05 -3.20
CA VAL A 268 4.59 -11.26 -3.97
C VAL A 268 5.40 -10.97 -5.22
N ALA A 269 5.02 -9.97 -6.02
CA ALA A 269 5.71 -9.68 -7.27
C ALA A 269 7.18 -9.25 -7.07
N ILE A 270 7.48 -8.43 -6.05
CA ILE A 270 8.82 -7.86 -5.86
C ILE A 270 9.73 -8.77 -5.02
N PHE A 271 9.19 -9.41 -3.98
CA PHE A 271 10.02 -10.12 -2.99
C PHE A 271 9.96 -11.64 -3.13
N ALA A 272 8.87 -12.25 -3.59
CA ALA A 272 8.82 -13.70 -3.71
C ALA A 272 9.90 -14.28 -4.64
N PRO A 273 10.19 -13.70 -5.83
CA PRO A 273 11.29 -14.19 -6.67
C PRO A 273 12.66 -14.11 -5.97
N LYS A 274 12.87 -13.10 -5.13
CA LYS A 274 14.14 -12.88 -4.41
C LYS A 274 14.28 -13.86 -3.25
N CYS A 275 13.23 -14.05 -2.46
CA CYS A 275 13.20 -15.05 -1.41
C CYS A 275 13.38 -16.46 -1.97
N TYR A 276 12.74 -16.77 -3.10
CA TYR A 276 12.90 -18.05 -3.81
C TYR A 276 14.37 -18.32 -4.15
N ILE A 277 15.08 -17.34 -4.73
CA ILE A 277 16.50 -17.53 -5.04
C ILE A 277 17.37 -17.61 -3.78
N ILE A 278 17.13 -16.76 -2.78
CA ILE A 278 17.93 -16.74 -1.54
C ILE A 278 17.81 -18.07 -0.77
N LEU A 279 16.61 -18.65 -0.69
CA LEU A 279 16.34 -19.82 0.15
C LEU A 279 16.49 -21.16 -0.60
N LEU A 280 16.06 -21.23 -1.86
CA LEU A 280 15.98 -22.51 -2.60
C LEU A 280 17.07 -22.65 -3.67
N HIS A 281 17.66 -21.55 -4.14
CA HIS A 281 18.67 -21.56 -5.19
C HIS A 281 19.91 -20.70 -4.84
N PRO A 282 20.60 -20.97 -3.72
CA PRO A 282 21.75 -20.19 -3.28
C PRO A 282 22.91 -20.17 -4.30
N GLU A 283 22.99 -21.14 -5.21
CA GLU A 283 23.96 -21.20 -6.30
C GLU A 283 23.82 -20.02 -7.28
N ARG A 284 22.59 -19.49 -7.46
CA ARG A 284 22.31 -18.29 -8.26
C ARG A 284 22.59 -16.98 -7.50
N ASN A 285 22.90 -17.06 -6.20
CA ASN A 285 23.23 -15.93 -5.33
C ASN A 285 24.76 -15.66 -5.27
N THR A 286 25.47 -15.87 -6.38
CA THR A 286 26.90 -15.56 -6.51
C THR A 286 27.12 -14.37 -7.43
N LYS A 287 28.16 -13.56 -7.21
CA LYS A 287 28.46 -12.40 -8.07
C LYS A 287 28.57 -12.78 -9.56
N ASN A 288 29.11 -13.97 -9.85
CA ASN A 288 29.28 -14.48 -11.22
C ASN A 288 27.94 -14.81 -11.88
N ALA A 289 27.03 -15.49 -11.15
CA ALA A 289 25.68 -15.78 -11.64
C ALA A 289 24.85 -14.49 -11.82
N ILE A 290 24.99 -13.52 -10.92
CA ILE A 290 24.33 -12.21 -11.04
C ILE A 290 24.83 -11.47 -12.28
N MET A 291 26.13 -11.42 -12.54
CA MET A 291 26.70 -10.67 -13.68
C MET A 291 26.59 -11.41 -15.02
N GLY A 292 25.90 -12.56 -15.09
CA GLY A 292 25.79 -13.36 -16.32
C GLY A 292 27.13 -13.89 -16.85
N ARG A 293 28.19 -13.89 -16.02
CA ARG A 293 29.46 -14.53 -16.37
C ARG A 293 29.30 -16.02 -16.10
N GLU A 294 28.80 -16.74 -17.10
CA GLU A 294 29.02 -18.18 -17.13
C GLU A 294 30.52 -18.41 -16.97
N THR A 295 30.86 -19.26 -16.00
CA THR A 295 32.24 -19.69 -15.83
C THR A 295 32.54 -20.51 -17.08
N GLN A 296 33.27 -19.94 -18.05
CA GLN A 296 33.92 -20.75 -19.07
C GLN A 296 34.84 -21.72 -18.34
N LYS A 297 34.33 -22.92 -18.05
CA LYS A 297 35.15 -24.06 -17.65
C LYS A 297 35.98 -24.42 -18.87
N LYS A 298 37.26 -24.08 -18.82
CA LYS A 298 38.32 -24.77 -19.57
C LYS A 298 38.37 -26.24 -19.15
#